data_AF-A0A3D5BS94-F1
#
_entry.id   AF-A0A3D5BS94-F1
#
_cell.length_a   1.000
_cell.length_b   1.000
_cell.length_c   1.000
_cell.angle_alpha   90.00
_cell.angle_beta   90.00
_cell.angle_gamma   90.00
#
_symmetry.space_group_name_H-M   'P 1'
#
loop_
_entity.id
_entity.type
_entity.pdbx_description
1 polymer ?
#
loop_
_entity_poly.entity_id
_entity_poly.type
_entity_poly.pdbx_seq_one_letter_code
_entity_poly.pdbx_strand_id
1 'polypeptide(L)' 'AAVDAAARGDFGTMVALKTPDIVLVPLSELAGLCRTVPLDHQLIRTAEATGVNLGRGAM' A
#
# COMPACT_ATOMS: atom_id res chain seq x y z
N ALA A 1 2.48 -17.26 1.10
CA ALA A 1 3.56 -16.27 1.20
C ALA A 1 3.84 -15.83 2.64
N ALA A 2 2.91 -15.11 3.32
CA ALA A 2 3.17 -14.64 4.70
C ALA A 2 3.31 -15.78 5.71
N VAL A 3 2.44 -16.78 5.63
CA VAL A 3 2.53 -17.99 6.46
C VAL A 3 3.85 -18.74 6.20
N ASP A 4 4.27 -18.88 4.94
CA ASP A 4 5.52 -19.56 4.59
C ASP A 4 6.75 -18.80 5.12
N ALA A 5 6.73 -17.46 5.07
CA ALA A 5 7.77 -16.62 5.65
C ALA A 5 7.85 -16.80 7.17
N ALA A 6 6.71 -16.79 7.87
CA ALA A 6 6.67 -17.07 9.30
C ALA A 6 7.17 -18.48 9.63
N ALA A 7 6.82 -19.49 8.83
CA ALA A 7 7.27 -20.87 9.02
C ALA A 7 8.79 -21.04 8.85
N ARG A 8 9.43 -20.20 8.02
CA ARG A 8 10.89 -20.15 7.87
C ARG A 8 11.60 -19.27 8.89
N GLY A 9 10.86 -18.54 9.73
CA GLY A 9 11.42 -17.60 10.71
C GLY A 9 11.74 -16.22 10.15
N ASP A 10 11.26 -15.88 8.95
CA ASP A 10 11.49 -14.59 8.26
C ASP A 10 10.62 -13.45 8.86
N PHE A 11 10.65 -13.29 10.18
CA PHE A 11 9.90 -12.25 10.89
C PHE A 11 10.47 -10.85 10.65
N GLY A 12 9.65 -9.82 10.91
CA GLY A 12 10.05 -8.44 10.67
C GLY A 12 10.03 -8.05 9.18
N THR A 13 9.35 -8.83 8.34
CA THR A 13 9.19 -8.57 6.91
C THR A 13 7.73 -8.35 6.54
N MET A 14 7.49 -7.51 5.54
CA MET A 14 6.20 -7.36 4.85
C MET A 14 6.22 -8.19 3.57
N VAL A 15 5.14 -8.93 3.32
CA VAL A 15 4.91 -9.54 2.01
C VAL A 15 4.35 -8.48 1.07
N ALA A 16 5.00 -8.26 -0.07
CA ALA A 16 4.57 -7.29 -1.07
C ALA A 16 4.44 -7.94 -2.45
N LEU A 17 3.49 -7.45 -3.25
CA LEU A 17 3.45 -7.72 -4.68
C LEU A 17 4.26 -6.65 -5.40
N LYS A 18 5.42 -7.04 -5.92
CA LYS A 18 6.21 -6.24 -6.85
C LYS A 18 6.06 -6.89 -8.21
N THR A 19 4.98 -6.52 -8.91
CA THR A 19 4.52 -7.22 -10.12
C THR A 19 5.67 -7.61 -11.05
N PRO A 20 5.75 -8.89 -11.44
CA PRO A 20 4.80 -9.99 -11.15
C PRO A 20 5.08 -10.75 -9.84
N ASP A 21 6.14 -10.40 -9.11
CA ASP A 21 6.72 -11.23 -8.08
C ASP A 21 6.20 -10.92 -6.67
N ILE A 22 6.07 -11.97 -5.84
CA ILE A 22 5.85 -11.83 -4.41
C ILE A 22 7.21 -11.77 -3.72
N VAL A 23 7.46 -10.67 -2.99
CA VAL A 23 8.74 -10.39 -2.34
C VAL A 23 8.56 -10.16 -0.85
N LEU A 24 9.62 -10.41 -0.08
CA LEU A 24 9.73 -10.02 1.33
C LEU A 24 10.52 -8.72 1.41
N VAL A 25 9.96 -7.72 2.09
CA VAL A 25 10.60 -6.41 2.31
C VAL A 25 10.80 -6.20 3.81
N PRO A 26 12.00 -5.85 4.29
CA PRO A 26 12.22 -5.56 5.71
C PRO A 26 11.33 -4.40 6.20
N LEU A 27 10.66 -4.59 7.34
CA LEU A 27 9.82 -3.54 7.93
C LEU A 27 10.65 -2.32 8.37
N SER A 28 11.93 -2.51 8.72
CA SER A 28 12.86 -1.42 9.05
C SER A 28 13.08 -0.43 7.91
N GLU A 29 12.92 -0.86 6.66
CA GLU A 29 13.04 0.01 5.49
C GLU A 29 11.74 0.76 5.18
N LEU A 30 10.60 0.27 5.67
CA LEU A 30 9.27 0.80 5.37
C LEU A 30 8.70 1.67 6.48
N ALA A 31 9.19 1.52 7.71
CA ALA A 31 8.70 2.25 8.86
C ALA A 31 8.78 3.76 8.62
N GLY A 32 7.62 4.44 8.69
CA GLY A 32 7.50 5.88 8.48
C GLY A 32 7.37 6.32 7.02
N LEU A 33 7.47 5.41 6.05
CA LEU A 33 7.23 5.72 4.64
C LEU A 33 5.74 5.65 4.34
N CYS A 34 5.17 6.76 3.85
CA CYS A 34 3.82 6.81 3.33
C CYS A 34 3.85 7.30 1.89
N ARG A 35 3.41 6.44 0.96
CA ARG A 35 3.24 6.84 -0.44
C ARG A 35 1.91 7.57 -0.59
N THR A 36 1.97 8.86 -0.88
CA THR A 36 0.79 9.69 -1.12
C THR A 36 0.43 9.75 -2.61
N VAL A 37 -0.84 10.06 -2.89
CA VAL A 37 -1.31 10.40 -4.23
C VAL A 37 -1.37 11.93 -4.33
N PRO A 38 -0.79 12.57 -5.37
CA PRO A 38 -0.94 14.00 -5.60
C PRO A 38 -2.41 14.40 -5.69
N LEU A 39 -2.78 15.57 -5.15
CA LEU A 39 -4.18 16.01 -5.10
C LEU A 39 -4.76 16.29 -6.49
N ASP A 40 -3.92 16.67 -7.44
CA ASP A 40 -4.26 16.94 -8.84
C ASP A 40 -4.24 15.69 -9.74
N HIS A 41 -3.92 14.53 -9.17
CA HIS A 41 -3.79 13.28 -9.91
C HIS A 41 -5.13 12.84 -10.51
N GLN A 42 -5.11 12.33 -11.75
CA GLN A 42 -6.31 11.89 -12.48
C GLN A 42 -7.18 10.91 -11.67
N LEU A 43 -6.56 9.97 -10.95
CA LEU A 43 -7.29 9.00 -10.12
C LEU A 43 -8.18 9.65 -9.06
N ILE A 44 -7.79 10.80 -8.50
CA ILE A 44 -8.63 11.56 -7.56
C ILE A 44 -9.88 12.09 -8.28
N ARG A 45 -9.69 12.71 -9.45
CA ARG A 45 -10.79 13.21 -10.29
C ARG A 45 -11.74 12.10 -10.72
N THR A 46 -11.20 10.95 -11.10
CA THR A 46 -12.00 9.77 -11.49
C THR A 46 -12.81 9.26 -10.30
N ALA A 47 -12.22 9.15 -9.12
CA ALA A 47 -12.90 8.74 -7.91
C ALA A 47 -14.07 9.69 -7.57
N GLU A 48 -13.84 11.01 -7.63
CA GLU A 48 -14.89 12.01 -7.39
C GLU A 48 -16.01 11.93 -8.44
N ALA A 49 -15.66 11.80 -9.72
CA ALA A 49 -16.63 11.70 -10.82
C ALA A 49 -17.50 10.42 -10.74
N THR A 50 -16.99 9.34 -10.15
CA THR A 50 -17.74 8.10 -9.91
C THR A 50 -18.47 8.07 -8.56
N GLY A 51 -18.38 9.15 -7.78
CA GLY A 51 -19.05 9.27 -6.47
C GLY A 51 -18.32 8.56 -5.32
N VAL A 52 -17.05 8.20 -5.47
CA VAL A 52 -16.23 7.64 -4.39
C VAL A 52 -16.01 8.72 -3.33
N ASN A 53 -16.42 8.42 -2.10
CA ASN A 53 -16.17 9.30 -0.96
C ASN A 53 -14.71 9.16 -0.51
N LEU A 54 -13.94 10.25 -0.61
CA LEU A 54 -12.54 10.30 -0.18
C LEU A 54 -12.36 10.73 1.29
N GLY A 55 -13.46 10.95 2.03
CA GLY A 55 -13.43 11.37 3.44
C GLY A 55 -12.84 12.77 3.67
N ARG A 56 -12.73 13.59 2.61
CA ARG A 56 -12.17 14.94 2.64
C ARG A 56 -13.21 15.97 3.10
N GLY A 57 -13.66 15.84 4.35
CA GLY A 57 -14.64 16.75 4.96
C GLY A 57 -16.06 16.61 4.39
N ALA A 58 -17.06 16.63 5.27
CA ALA A 58 -18.44 16.81 4.85
C ALA A 58 -18.58 18.17 4.15
N MET A 59 -19.19 18.18 2.97
CA MET A 59 -19.86 19.36 2.43
C MET A 59 -21.30 19.36 2.94
#